data_AF-A0A0J7L760-F1
#
_entry.id   AF-A0A0J7L760-F1
#
_cell.length_a   1.000
_cell.length_b   1.000
_cell.length_c   1.000
_cell.angle_alpha   90.00
_cell.angle_beta   90.00
_cell.angle_gamma   90.00
#
_symmetry.space_group_name_H-M   'P 1'
#
loop_
_entity.id
_entity.type
_entity.pdbx_description
1 polymer ?
#
loop_
_entity_poly.entity_id
_entity_poly.type
_entity_poly.pdbx_seq_one_letter_code
_entity_poly.pdbx_strand_id
1 'polypeptide(L)'
;MLKPEVKKPAKKMSKAMLMYLQRAKDHGNEFIKKEIVEYEVGKRHLANMMGEDPDFFTQADINRSINYLFPSGLYDRKARPMMQHPEEIFPSRKAAEFDESGRPFHSLFYTSKPNYYQTLYDIVEKIKSLNDIEDSLIRQGTLPMDKIDLIGSAWLSKMDIENKLLENIKDLEYDYLITSLERLCDHPLSKRVTDLIMKYRKVLVSHSSEITVPPLEHDSKGRPYIIVKNCLRKSARGQVIVWGNGSGNITINGHDITYFEDMHHREQVS
;
A
#
# COMPACT_ATOMS: atom_id res chain seq x y z
N MET A 1 32.94 -56.70 -7.40
CA MET A 1 31.83 -56.90 -6.44
C MET A 1 31.26 -55.54 -6.07
N LEU A 2 30.10 -55.19 -6.62
CA LEU A 2 29.35 -53.98 -6.25
C LEU A 2 28.78 -54.19 -4.84
N LYS A 3 29.15 -53.32 -3.89
CA LYS A 3 28.56 -53.35 -2.55
C LYS A 3 27.06 -53.03 -2.66
N PRO A 4 26.18 -53.80 -2.01
CA PRO A 4 24.75 -53.49 -2.02
C PRO A 4 24.51 -52.15 -1.32
N GLU A 5 23.77 -51.24 -1.97
CA GLU A 5 23.30 -50.00 -1.35
C GLU A 5 22.41 -50.34 -0.14
N VAL A 6 22.97 -50.16 1.05
CA VAL A 6 22.22 -50.24 2.29
C VAL A 6 21.23 -49.08 2.32
N LYS A 7 19.97 -49.34 1.97
CA LYS A 7 18.86 -48.40 2.17
C LYS A 7 18.77 -48.10 3.67
N LYS A 8 19.26 -46.93 4.08
CA LYS A 8 19.12 -46.43 5.45
C LYS A 8 17.62 -46.36 5.79
N PRO A 9 17.20 -46.81 6.99
CA PRO A 9 15.81 -46.69 7.39
C PRO A 9 15.41 -45.20 7.39
N ALA A 10 14.31 -44.88 6.72
CA ALA A 10 13.76 -43.53 6.70
C ALA A 10 13.52 -43.07 8.14
N LYS A 11 14.21 -42.01 8.56
CA LYS A 11 14.02 -41.44 9.91
C LYS A 11 12.56 -41.01 10.02
N LYS A 12 11.82 -41.60 10.96
CA LYS A 12 10.43 -41.22 11.23
C LYS A 12 10.41 -39.76 11.68
N MET A 13 9.66 -38.93 10.96
CA MET A 13 9.47 -37.52 11.29
C MET A 13 8.83 -37.38 12.69
N SER A 14 9.16 -36.27 13.37
CA SER A 14 8.49 -35.90 14.62
C SER A 14 6.99 -35.68 14.38
N LYS A 15 6.16 -36.06 15.36
CA LYS A 15 4.69 -35.82 15.32
C LYS A 15 4.36 -34.34 15.11
N ALA A 16 5.13 -33.42 15.71
CA ALA A 16 4.94 -31.99 15.53
C ALA A 16 5.16 -31.56 14.07
N MET A 17 6.13 -32.18 13.41
CA MET A 17 6.51 -31.90 12.03
C MET A 17 5.45 -32.40 11.04
N LEU A 18 4.86 -33.57 11.31
CA LEU A 18 3.74 -34.11 10.56
C LEU A 18 2.49 -33.22 10.71
N MET A 19 2.15 -32.80 11.93
CA MET A 19 1.02 -31.90 12.18
C MET A 19 1.20 -30.55 11.48
N TYR A 20 2.43 -30.04 11.40
CA TYR A 20 2.74 -28.81 10.67
C TYR A 20 2.49 -28.97 9.17
N LEU A 21 2.96 -30.07 8.55
CA LEU A 21 2.70 -30.35 7.13
C LEU A 21 1.22 -30.53 6.82
N GLN A 22 0.49 -31.26 7.68
CA GLN A 22 -0.95 -31.42 7.55
C GLN A 22 -1.63 -30.05 7.59
N ARG A 23 -1.35 -29.25 8.63
CA ARG A 23 -1.90 -27.89 8.74
C ARG A 23 -1.59 -27.02 7.52
N ALA A 24 -0.37 -27.10 6.98
CA ALA A 24 0.01 -26.35 5.78
C ALA A 24 -0.76 -26.83 4.53
N LYS A 25 -0.94 -28.15 4.36
CA LYS A 25 -1.71 -28.75 3.27
C LYS A 25 -3.20 -28.38 3.38
N ASP A 26 -3.80 -28.56 4.56
CA ASP A 26 -5.21 -28.30 4.83
C ASP A 26 -5.56 -26.83 4.57
N HIS A 27 -4.75 -25.90 5.09
CA HIS A 27 -5.00 -24.47 4.89
C HIS A 27 -4.66 -23.99 3.48
N GLY A 28 -3.47 -24.29 2.97
CA GLY A 28 -2.97 -23.68 1.74
C GLY A 28 -3.61 -24.24 0.48
N ASN A 29 -3.81 -25.56 0.43
CA ASN A 29 -4.23 -26.23 -0.80
C ASN A 29 -5.68 -26.67 -0.81
N GLU A 30 -6.26 -27.08 0.31
CA GLU A 30 -7.60 -27.65 0.31
C GLU A 30 -8.65 -26.60 0.66
N PHE A 31 -8.44 -25.89 1.77
CA PHE A 31 -9.37 -24.86 2.24
C PHE A 31 -9.49 -23.71 1.24
N ILE A 32 -8.39 -23.04 0.89
CA ILE A 32 -8.44 -21.88 -0.02
C ILE A 32 -9.00 -22.26 -1.40
N LYS A 33 -8.63 -23.42 -1.96
CA LYS A 33 -9.18 -23.86 -3.25
C LYS A 33 -10.68 -24.10 -3.19
N LYS A 34 -11.18 -24.67 -2.08
CA LYS A 34 -12.62 -24.87 -1.89
C LYS A 34 -13.35 -23.54 -1.82
N GLU A 35 -12.84 -22.59 -1.03
CA GLU A 35 -13.41 -21.24 -0.92
C GLU A 35 -13.40 -20.49 -2.25
N ILE A 36 -12.36 -20.67 -3.09
CA ILE A 36 -12.30 -20.06 -4.43
C ILE A 36 -13.42 -20.61 -5.31
N VAL A 37 -13.65 -21.93 -5.28
CA VAL A 37 -14.73 -22.55 -6.05
C VAL A 37 -16.10 -22.06 -5.56
N GLU A 38 -16.29 -21.97 -4.23
CA GLU A 38 -17.52 -21.45 -3.63
C GLU A 38 -17.74 -19.97 -3.98
N TYR A 39 -16.68 -19.16 -3.99
CA TYR A 39 -16.70 -17.76 -4.42
C TYR A 39 -17.13 -17.61 -5.89
N GLU A 40 -16.56 -18.39 -6.80
CA GLU A 40 -16.89 -18.34 -8.23
C GLU A 40 -18.33 -18.79 -8.51
N VAL A 41 -18.82 -19.81 -7.80
CA VAL A 41 -20.22 -20.25 -7.88
C VAL A 41 -21.15 -19.17 -7.31
N GLY A 42 -20.81 -18.62 -6.13
CA GLY A 42 -21.53 -17.53 -5.50
C GLY A 42 -21.60 -16.28 -6.37
N LYS A 43 -20.51 -15.96 -7.08
CA LYS A 43 -20.43 -14.81 -7.99
C LYS A 43 -21.44 -14.93 -9.12
N ARG A 44 -21.54 -16.11 -9.74
CA ARG A 44 -22.54 -16.38 -10.80
C ARG A 44 -23.98 -16.32 -10.27
N HIS A 45 -24.22 -16.84 -9.07
CA HIS A 45 -25.54 -16.75 -8.44
C HIS A 45 -25.92 -15.31 -8.11
N LEU A 46 -24.99 -14.50 -7.62
CA LEU A 46 -25.22 -13.09 -7.32
C LEU A 46 -25.53 -12.31 -8.61
N ALA A 47 -24.78 -12.53 -9.68
CA ALA A 47 -25.06 -11.92 -10.98
C ALA A 47 -26.48 -12.29 -11.48
N ASN A 48 -26.86 -13.57 -11.38
CA ASN A 48 -28.19 -14.03 -11.77
C ASN A 48 -29.32 -13.40 -10.93
N MET A 49 -29.13 -13.27 -9.61
CA MET A 49 -30.11 -12.60 -8.74
C MET A 49 -30.30 -11.12 -9.09
N MET A 50 -29.23 -10.46 -9.54
CA MET A 50 -29.26 -9.05 -9.92
C MET A 50 -29.64 -8.81 -11.39
N GLY A 51 -29.77 -9.88 -12.19
CA GLY A 51 -30.06 -9.80 -13.62
C GLY A 51 -28.90 -9.26 -14.46
N GLU A 52 -27.67 -9.38 -13.97
CA GLU A 52 -26.44 -8.91 -14.63
C GLU A 52 -25.72 -10.09 -15.32
N ASP A 53 -24.86 -9.78 -16.29
CA ASP A 53 -24.02 -10.78 -16.96
C ASP A 53 -22.90 -11.30 -16.04
N PRO A 54 -22.82 -12.62 -15.75
CA PRO A 54 -21.78 -13.18 -14.90
C PRO A 54 -20.34 -12.91 -15.36
N ASP A 55 -20.11 -12.77 -16.68
CA ASP A 55 -18.75 -12.67 -17.23
C ASP A 55 -18.16 -11.25 -17.04
N PHE A 56 -19.01 -10.22 -17.08
CA PHE A 56 -18.62 -8.81 -16.87
C PHE A 56 -18.85 -8.31 -15.45
N PHE A 57 -19.16 -9.21 -14.51
CA PHE A 57 -19.48 -8.84 -13.14
C PHE A 57 -18.22 -8.48 -12.33
N THR A 58 -18.05 -7.20 -12.03
CA THR A 58 -16.86 -6.67 -11.33
C THR A 58 -17.02 -6.68 -9.81
N GLN A 59 -15.92 -6.51 -9.07
CA GLN A 59 -15.96 -6.40 -7.60
C GLN A 59 -16.79 -5.20 -7.11
N ALA A 60 -16.87 -4.12 -7.91
CA ALA A 60 -17.72 -2.98 -7.58
C ALA A 60 -19.21 -3.33 -7.66
N ASP A 61 -19.59 -4.15 -8.64
CA ASP A 61 -20.97 -4.64 -8.80
C ASP A 61 -21.34 -5.62 -7.69
N ILE A 62 -20.41 -6.51 -7.31
CA ILE A 62 -20.56 -7.39 -6.14
C ILE A 62 -20.82 -6.53 -4.89
N ASN A 63 -19.95 -5.56 -4.61
CA ASN A 63 -20.09 -4.70 -3.42
C ASN A 63 -21.42 -3.93 -3.42
N ARG A 64 -21.85 -3.40 -4.58
CA ARG A 64 -23.15 -2.72 -4.73
C ARG A 64 -24.31 -3.68 -4.43
N SER A 65 -24.25 -4.89 -4.98
CA SER A 65 -25.28 -5.91 -4.82
C SER A 65 -25.40 -6.39 -3.38
N ILE A 66 -24.27 -6.65 -2.71
CA ILE A 66 -24.25 -7.03 -1.29
C ILE A 66 -24.81 -5.92 -0.40
N ASN A 67 -24.45 -4.65 -0.65
CA ASN A 67 -24.99 -3.52 0.11
C ASN A 67 -26.52 -3.38 -0.06
N TYR A 68 -27.06 -3.74 -1.23
CA TYR A 68 -28.49 -3.72 -1.49
C TYR A 68 -29.23 -4.89 -0.84
N LEU A 69 -28.71 -6.12 -1.00
CA LEU A 69 -29.33 -7.34 -0.46
C LEU A 69 -29.22 -7.44 1.07
N PHE A 70 -28.10 -6.98 1.64
CA PHE A 70 -27.80 -7.04 3.07
C PHE A 70 -27.42 -5.65 3.60
N PRO A 71 -28.37 -4.70 3.68
CA PRO A 71 -28.08 -3.34 4.11
C PRO A 71 -27.65 -3.33 5.58
N SER A 72 -26.43 -2.85 5.83
CA SER A 72 -25.86 -2.72 7.19
C SER A 72 -25.62 -1.25 7.53
N GLY A 73 -26.17 -0.81 8.66
CA GLY A 73 -25.99 0.53 9.22
C GLY A 73 -24.73 0.69 10.09
N LEU A 74 -23.85 -0.32 10.15
CA LEU A 74 -22.66 -0.26 10.99
C LEU A 74 -21.67 0.81 10.49
N TYR A 75 -21.19 1.66 11.38
CA TYR A 75 -20.20 2.69 11.04
C TYR A 75 -18.87 2.09 10.59
N ASP A 76 -18.42 1.02 11.25
CA ASP A 76 -17.23 0.28 10.84
C ASP A 76 -17.51 -0.50 9.56
N ARG A 77 -16.79 -0.16 8.50
CA ARG A 77 -16.89 -0.82 7.18
C ARG A 77 -16.43 -2.27 7.22
N LYS A 78 -15.47 -2.62 8.10
CA LYS A 78 -14.93 -3.98 8.20
C LYS A 78 -15.92 -4.96 8.86
N ALA A 79 -16.89 -4.45 9.61
CA ALA A 79 -17.92 -5.25 10.27
C ALA A 79 -19.16 -5.48 9.38
N ARG A 80 -19.19 -4.92 8.17
CA ARG A 80 -20.32 -5.06 7.24
C ARG A 80 -20.23 -6.38 6.48
N PRO A 81 -21.36 -6.92 5.99
CA PRO A 81 -21.34 -8.04 5.04
C PRO A 81 -20.45 -7.71 3.83
N MET A 82 -19.56 -8.62 3.46
CA MET A 82 -18.65 -8.47 2.34
C MET A 82 -18.45 -9.81 1.64
N MET A 83 -18.24 -9.74 0.33
CA MET A 83 -17.90 -10.89 -0.52
C MET A 83 -16.72 -10.47 -1.39
N GLN A 84 -15.55 -11.08 -1.17
CA GLN A 84 -14.30 -10.80 -1.88
C GLN A 84 -13.58 -12.12 -2.17
N HIS A 85 -12.56 -12.05 -3.03
CA HIS A 85 -11.74 -13.23 -3.33
C HIS A 85 -11.08 -13.76 -2.04
N PRO A 86 -11.05 -15.09 -1.81
CA PRO A 86 -10.50 -15.66 -0.57
C PRO A 86 -9.06 -15.24 -0.25
N GLU A 87 -8.23 -15.01 -1.27
CA GLU A 87 -6.85 -14.54 -1.08
C GLU A 87 -6.74 -13.13 -0.48
N GLU A 88 -7.77 -12.30 -0.62
CA GLU A 88 -7.82 -10.96 -0.04
C GLU A 88 -8.35 -10.98 1.41
N ILE A 89 -9.23 -11.94 1.72
CA ILE A 89 -9.87 -12.08 3.04
C ILE A 89 -8.94 -12.81 4.02
N PHE A 90 -8.39 -13.94 3.59
CA PHE A 90 -7.58 -14.79 4.46
C PHE A 90 -6.13 -14.30 4.47
N PRO A 91 -5.50 -14.21 5.66
CA PRO A 91 -4.11 -13.79 5.73
C PRO A 91 -3.22 -14.79 5.00
N SER A 92 -2.29 -14.28 4.19
CA SER A 92 -1.28 -15.10 3.54
C SER A 92 -0.46 -15.85 4.60
N ARG A 93 -0.29 -17.16 4.40
CA ARG A 93 0.51 -18.01 5.28
C ARG A 93 1.70 -18.56 4.53
N LYS A 94 2.80 -18.77 5.25
CA LYS A 94 3.95 -19.47 4.69
C LYS A 94 3.54 -20.88 4.25
N ALA A 95 4.03 -21.28 3.08
CA ALA A 95 4.00 -22.66 2.66
C ALA A 95 4.85 -23.53 3.60
N ALA A 96 4.72 -24.85 3.48
CA ALA A 96 5.59 -25.76 4.21
C ALA A 96 7.07 -25.46 3.92
N GLU A 97 7.87 -25.27 4.97
CA GLU A 97 9.28 -24.87 4.85
C GLU A 97 10.24 -26.06 4.66
N PHE A 98 9.73 -27.30 4.68
CA PHE A 98 10.50 -28.53 4.54
C PHE A 98 9.71 -29.64 3.82
N ASP A 99 10.43 -30.62 3.30
CA ASP A 99 9.86 -31.77 2.60
C ASP A 99 9.41 -32.91 3.55
N GLU A 100 8.83 -33.97 2.98
CA GLU A 100 8.40 -35.16 3.73
C GLU A 100 9.58 -35.98 4.33
N SER A 101 10.82 -35.68 3.94
CA SER A 101 12.03 -36.23 4.58
C SER A 101 12.47 -35.40 5.79
N GLY A 102 11.86 -34.24 5.99
CA GLY A 102 12.17 -33.26 7.00
C GLY A 102 13.34 -32.34 6.65
N ARG A 103 13.75 -32.30 5.39
CA ARG A 103 14.79 -31.41 4.88
C ARG A 103 14.19 -30.03 4.58
N PRO A 104 14.70 -28.95 5.19
CA PRO A 104 14.27 -27.60 4.86
C PRO A 104 14.58 -27.22 3.42
N PHE A 105 13.69 -26.44 2.81
CA PHE A 105 13.88 -25.88 1.46
C PHE A 105 14.88 -24.72 1.47
N HIS A 106 14.89 -23.93 2.54
CA HIS A 106 15.74 -22.75 2.67
C HIS A 106 17.01 -23.06 3.48
N SER A 107 18.17 -22.59 3.03
CA SER A 107 19.45 -22.79 3.74
C SER A 107 19.46 -22.13 5.13
N LEU A 108 18.90 -20.92 5.23
CA LEU A 108 18.74 -20.17 6.47
C LEU A 108 17.56 -20.61 7.35
N PHE A 109 16.93 -21.76 7.10
CA PHE A 109 15.76 -22.22 7.86
C PHE A 109 16.01 -22.26 9.38
N TYR A 110 17.19 -22.73 9.81
CA TYR A 110 17.54 -22.86 11.23
C TYR A 110 17.77 -21.53 11.95
N THR A 111 17.70 -20.39 11.25
CA THR A 111 17.68 -19.05 11.85
C THR A 111 16.30 -18.64 12.38
N SER A 112 15.26 -19.47 12.15
CA SER A 112 13.84 -19.19 12.45
C SER A 112 13.18 -18.10 11.61
N LYS A 113 13.96 -17.22 10.97
CA LYS A 113 13.49 -16.12 10.11
C LYS A 113 14.22 -16.12 8.75
N PRO A 114 14.05 -17.19 7.95
CA PRO A 114 14.78 -17.35 6.70
C PRO A 114 14.62 -16.15 5.75
N ASN A 115 13.42 -15.59 5.60
CA ASN A 115 13.17 -14.51 4.63
C ASN A 115 13.81 -13.19 5.07
N TYR A 116 13.78 -12.88 6.36
CA TYR A 116 14.45 -11.71 6.94
C TYR A 116 15.96 -11.79 6.75
N TYR A 117 16.60 -12.89 7.16
CA TYR A 117 18.05 -13.04 7.02
C TYR A 117 18.50 -13.17 5.56
N GLN A 118 17.66 -13.75 4.69
CA GLN A 118 17.92 -13.75 3.25
C GLN A 118 17.91 -12.32 2.70
N THR A 119 16.97 -11.48 3.13
CA THR A 119 16.94 -10.06 2.71
C THR A 119 18.23 -9.34 3.14
N LEU A 120 18.70 -9.56 4.36
CA LEU A 120 19.97 -8.98 4.83
C LEU A 120 21.17 -9.49 4.03
N TYR A 121 21.18 -10.78 3.71
CA TYR A 121 22.21 -11.38 2.88
C TYR A 121 22.23 -10.76 1.48
N ASP A 122 21.07 -10.62 0.85
CA ASP A 122 20.91 -10.02 -0.48
C ASP A 122 21.41 -8.55 -0.48
N ILE A 123 21.12 -7.78 0.58
CA ILE A 123 21.62 -6.41 0.72
C ILE A 123 23.16 -6.39 0.75
N VAL A 124 23.78 -7.24 1.56
CA VAL A 124 25.24 -7.32 1.67
C VAL A 124 25.87 -7.78 0.36
N GLU A 125 25.26 -8.75 -0.33
CA GLU A 125 25.69 -9.22 -1.65
C GLU A 125 25.67 -8.08 -2.68
N LYS A 126 24.60 -7.27 -2.70
CA LYS A 126 24.52 -6.10 -3.58
C LYS A 126 25.56 -5.04 -3.22
N ILE A 127 25.77 -4.73 -1.95
CA ILE A 127 26.83 -3.80 -1.52
C ILE A 127 28.19 -4.30 -2.01
N LYS A 128 28.50 -5.58 -1.84
CA LYS A 128 29.76 -6.16 -2.31
C LYS A 128 29.91 -6.04 -3.83
N SER A 129 28.86 -6.40 -4.58
CA SER A 129 28.86 -6.26 -6.03
C SER A 129 29.06 -4.81 -6.48
N LEU A 130 28.52 -3.83 -5.76
CA LEU A 130 28.73 -2.41 -6.05
C LEU A 130 30.16 -1.96 -5.73
N ASN A 131 30.74 -2.42 -4.63
CA ASN A 131 32.13 -2.15 -4.28
C ASN A 131 33.09 -2.70 -5.36
N ASP A 132 32.87 -3.92 -5.85
CA ASP A 132 33.71 -4.54 -6.89
C ASP A 132 33.67 -3.72 -8.20
N ILE A 133 32.52 -3.14 -8.52
CA ILE A 133 32.32 -2.24 -9.66
C ILE A 133 33.00 -0.90 -9.43
N GLU A 134 32.83 -0.31 -8.24
CA GLU A 134 33.45 0.95 -7.84
C GLU A 134 34.98 0.84 -7.94
N ASP A 135 35.57 -0.21 -7.38
CA ASP A 135 37.01 -0.50 -7.48
C ASP A 135 37.47 -0.60 -8.93
N SER A 136 36.66 -1.22 -9.79
CA SER A 136 36.97 -1.35 -11.22
C SER A 136 36.93 0.00 -11.94
N LEU A 137 35.98 0.88 -11.61
CA LEU A 137 35.86 2.23 -12.19
C LEU A 137 36.98 3.16 -11.71
N ILE A 138 37.36 3.07 -10.43
CA ILE A 138 38.47 3.83 -9.85
C ILE A 138 39.78 3.44 -10.55
N ARG A 139 40.03 2.13 -10.79
CA ARG A 139 41.20 1.67 -11.56
C ARG A 139 41.24 2.21 -12.99
N GLN A 140 40.08 2.47 -13.58
CA GLN A 140 39.94 3.08 -14.91
C GLN A 140 40.02 4.62 -14.88
N GLY A 141 40.14 5.24 -13.70
CA GLY A 141 40.20 6.69 -13.52
C GLY A 141 38.86 7.41 -13.65
N THR A 142 37.73 6.70 -13.57
CA THR A 142 36.38 7.28 -13.63
C THR A 142 35.81 7.48 -12.23
N LEU A 143 35.17 8.64 -11.98
CA LEU A 143 34.46 8.92 -10.73
C LEU A 143 33.11 8.18 -10.72
N PRO A 144 32.88 7.23 -9.78
CA PRO A 144 31.68 6.42 -9.75
C PRO A 144 30.55 7.15 -9.01
N MET A 145 29.90 8.12 -9.65
CA MET A 145 28.78 8.89 -9.08
C MET A 145 27.50 8.67 -9.86
N ASP A 146 26.63 7.80 -9.35
CA ASP A 146 25.30 7.52 -9.89
C ASP A 146 24.36 7.10 -8.74
N LYS A 147 24.03 8.09 -7.89
CA LYS A 147 23.20 7.91 -6.70
C LYS A 147 21.71 7.91 -7.07
N ILE A 148 20.93 7.08 -6.40
CA ILE A 148 19.47 7.03 -6.55
C ILE A 148 18.82 8.31 -5.98
N ASP A 149 17.80 8.83 -6.67
CA ASP A 149 16.91 9.84 -6.12
C ASP A 149 15.73 9.16 -5.42
N LEU A 150 15.49 9.55 -4.17
CA LEU A 150 14.50 8.95 -3.28
C LEU A 150 13.36 9.92 -2.95
N ILE A 151 13.39 11.14 -3.49
CA ILE A 151 12.36 12.15 -3.29
C ILE A 151 10.99 11.58 -3.70
N GLY A 152 9.98 11.80 -2.86
CA GLY A 152 8.63 11.30 -3.12
C GLY A 152 8.42 9.81 -2.78
N SER A 153 9.35 9.17 -2.07
CA SER A 153 9.15 7.80 -1.56
C SER A 153 9.55 7.66 -0.09
N ALA A 154 8.87 6.79 0.65
CA ALA A 154 9.18 6.48 2.04
C ALA A 154 9.40 4.98 2.23
N TRP A 155 10.17 4.61 3.25
CA TRP A 155 10.30 3.22 3.66
C TRP A 155 8.93 2.61 4.02
N LEU A 156 8.78 1.31 3.74
CA LEU A 156 7.63 0.54 4.19
C LEU A 156 7.56 0.53 5.72
N SER A 157 6.35 0.53 6.28
CA SER A 157 6.19 0.41 7.72
C SER A 157 6.58 -0.99 8.19
N LYS A 158 6.86 -1.15 9.50
CA LYS A 158 7.14 -2.46 10.09
C LYS A 158 6.10 -3.51 9.70
N MET A 159 4.82 -3.18 9.83
CA MET A 159 3.71 -4.08 9.49
C MET A 159 3.73 -4.48 8.01
N ASP A 160 4.04 -3.53 7.12
CA ASP A 160 4.12 -3.81 5.68
C ASP A 160 5.28 -4.77 5.36
N ILE A 161 6.43 -4.63 6.04
CA ILE A 161 7.57 -5.52 5.88
C ILE A 161 7.26 -6.92 6.45
N GLU A 162 6.61 -7.01 7.60
CA GLU A 162 6.16 -8.29 8.18
C GLU A 162 5.20 -9.02 7.23
N ASN A 163 4.23 -8.30 6.67
CA ASN A 163 3.30 -8.85 5.68
C ASN A 163 4.02 -9.31 4.41
N LYS A 164 5.04 -8.56 3.97
CA LYS A 164 5.83 -8.90 2.79
C LYS A 164 6.71 -10.13 2.99
N LEU A 165 7.34 -10.27 4.16
CA LEU A 165 8.22 -11.39 4.50
C LEU A 165 7.47 -12.60 5.06
N LEU A 166 6.20 -12.42 5.45
CA LEU A 166 5.38 -13.39 6.18
C LEU A 166 6.05 -13.85 7.49
N GLU A 167 6.78 -12.95 8.14
CA GLU A 167 7.58 -13.19 9.35
C GLU A 167 7.34 -12.07 10.37
N ASN A 168 7.37 -12.42 11.65
CA ASN A 168 7.31 -11.43 12.73
C ASN A 168 8.69 -10.80 12.95
N ILE A 169 8.73 -9.48 13.02
CA ILE A 169 9.94 -8.68 13.13
C ILE A 169 9.89 -7.89 14.45
N LYS A 170 10.99 -7.84 15.18
CA LYS A 170 11.13 -6.99 16.37
C LYS A 170 11.50 -5.57 15.96
N ASP A 171 11.21 -4.58 16.79
CA ASP A 171 11.53 -3.18 16.45
C ASP A 171 13.03 -2.98 16.19
N LEU A 172 13.89 -3.60 17.00
CA LEU A 172 15.35 -3.60 16.80
C LEU A 172 15.78 -4.21 15.45
N GLU A 173 15.09 -5.26 15.00
CA GLU A 173 15.38 -5.90 13.71
C GLU A 173 14.91 -5.03 12.54
N TYR A 174 13.77 -4.35 12.69
CA TYR A 174 13.29 -3.38 11.73
C TYR A 174 14.28 -2.21 11.59
N ASP A 175 14.72 -1.62 12.69
CA ASP A 175 15.70 -0.52 12.69
C ASP A 175 17.03 -0.94 12.02
N TYR A 176 17.47 -2.18 12.30
CA TYR A 176 18.66 -2.75 11.68
C TYR A 176 18.50 -2.94 10.16
N LEU A 177 17.35 -3.42 9.71
CA LEU A 177 17.03 -3.57 8.29
C LEU A 177 17.03 -2.22 7.58
N ILE A 178 16.38 -1.21 8.16
CA ILE A 178 16.33 0.14 7.59
C ILE A 178 17.74 0.75 7.51
N THR A 179 18.52 0.65 8.58
CA THR A 179 19.92 1.12 8.59
C THR A 179 20.75 0.44 7.50
N SER A 180 20.53 -0.86 7.26
CA SER A 180 21.21 -1.61 6.21
C SER A 180 20.81 -1.17 4.80
N LEU A 181 19.53 -0.85 4.59
CA LEU A 181 19.02 -0.33 3.33
C LEU A 181 19.46 1.12 3.08
N GLU A 182 19.54 1.96 4.11
CA GLU A 182 20.07 3.32 4.02
C GLU A 182 21.54 3.30 3.63
N ARG A 183 22.34 2.41 4.23
CA ARG A 183 23.72 2.18 3.83
C ARG A 183 23.85 1.78 2.36
N LEU A 184 22.93 0.96 1.84
CA LEU A 184 22.89 0.62 0.41
C LEU A 184 22.53 1.84 -0.46
N CYS A 185 21.61 2.70 -0.01
CA CYS A 185 21.23 3.93 -0.72
C CYS A 185 22.37 4.96 -0.76
N ASP A 186 23.17 5.04 0.30
CA ASP A 186 24.32 5.95 0.40
C ASP A 186 25.51 5.54 -0.45
N HIS A 187 25.52 4.31 -0.97
CA HIS A 187 26.53 3.87 -1.91
C HIS A 187 26.56 4.78 -3.17
N PRO A 188 27.74 5.20 -3.67
CA PRO A 188 27.85 6.12 -4.80
C PRO A 188 27.15 5.64 -6.09
N LEU A 189 27.09 4.32 -6.30
CA LEU A 189 26.44 3.64 -7.43
C LEU A 189 25.06 3.04 -7.11
N SER A 190 24.36 3.55 -6.08
CA SER A 190 23.10 2.96 -5.58
C SER A 190 21.97 2.88 -6.62
N LYS A 191 22.01 3.71 -7.68
CA LYS A 191 21.02 3.66 -8.77
C LYS A 191 21.01 2.33 -9.52
N ARG A 192 22.10 1.57 -9.53
CA ARG A 192 22.14 0.23 -10.16
C ARG A 192 21.28 -0.81 -9.42
N VAL A 193 20.88 -0.52 -8.19
CA VAL A 193 20.10 -1.44 -7.35
C VAL A 193 18.74 -0.82 -6.98
N THR A 194 18.21 0.02 -7.87
CA THR A 194 16.88 0.65 -7.74
C THR A 194 15.79 -0.38 -7.45
N ASP A 195 15.82 -1.52 -8.13
CA ASP A 195 14.76 -2.53 -8.04
C ASP A 195 14.66 -3.11 -6.63
N LEU A 196 15.80 -3.34 -5.96
CA LEU A 196 15.82 -3.83 -4.59
C LEU A 196 15.37 -2.75 -3.61
N ILE A 197 15.84 -1.51 -3.79
CA ILE A 197 15.49 -0.39 -2.90
C ILE A 197 13.99 -0.09 -2.98
N MET A 198 13.45 0.01 -4.19
CA MET A 198 12.04 0.31 -4.43
C MET A 198 11.12 -0.83 -3.99
N LYS A 199 11.60 -2.07 -3.91
CA LYS A 199 10.85 -3.19 -3.31
C LYS A 199 10.46 -2.94 -1.84
N TYR A 200 11.24 -2.14 -1.11
CA TYR A 200 11.01 -1.80 0.30
C TYR A 200 10.60 -0.33 0.51
N ARG A 201 10.24 0.40 -0.55
CA ARG A 201 9.71 1.76 -0.48
C ARG A 201 8.31 1.84 -1.06
N LYS A 202 7.54 2.81 -0.58
CA LYS A 202 6.24 3.21 -1.14
C LYS A 202 6.34 4.62 -1.70
N VAL A 203 5.75 4.83 -2.86
CA VAL A 203 5.61 6.18 -3.44
C VAL A 203 4.62 6.97 -2.61
N LEU A 204 5.02 8.18 -2.21
CA LEU A 204 4.17 9.12 -1.51
C LEU A 204 3.38 9.91 -2.55
N VAL A 205 2.05 9.85 -2.44
CA VAL A 205 1.18 10.71 -3.23
C VAL A 205 1.17 12.10 -2.59
N SER A 206 1.97 13.02 -3.14
CA SER A 206 1.90 14.42 -2.72
C SER A 206 0.58 15.02 -3.18
N HIS A 207 -0.29 15.31 -2.24
CA HIS A 207 -1.46 16.13 -2.50
C HIS A 207 -1.00 17.59 -2.46
N SER A 208 -0.76 18.19 -3.64
CA SER A 208 -0.65 19.63 -3.72
C SER A 208 -2.02 20.21 -3.36
N SER A 209 -2.06 21.15 -2.42
CA SER A 209 -3.25 21.96 -2.20
C SER A 209 -3.36 22.97 -3.34
N GLU A 210 -3.60 22.49 -4.55
CA GLU A 210 -3.99 23.36 -5.64
C GLU A 210 -5.31 24.02 -5.24
N ILE A 211 -5.24 25.33 -5.03
CA ILE A 211 -6.42 26.16 -4.81
C ILE A 211 -7.22 26.06 -6.11
N THR A 212 -8.34 25.35 -6.07
CA THR A 212 -9.27 25.25 -7.20
C THR A 212 -9.92 26.61 -7.39
N VAL A 213 -9.31 27.45 -8.24
CA VAL A 213 -9.87 28.74 -8.59
C VAL A 213 -11.15 28.49 -9.40
N PRO A 214 -12.33 28.94 -8.93
CA PRO A 214 -13.57 28.78 -9.69
C PRO A 214 -13.49 29.53 -11.03
N PRO A 215 -14.23 29.05 -12.06
CA PRO A 215 -14.23 29.69 -13.37
C PRO A 215 -14.81 31.10 -13.29
N LEU A 216 -14.28 32.00 -14.14
CA LEU A 216 -14.73 33.37 -14.27
C LEU A 216 -16.02 33.43 -15.08
N GLU A 217 -17.09 33.94 -14.49
CA GLU A 217 -18.35 34.22 -15.18
C GLU A 217 -18.35 35.65 -15.70
N HIS A 218 -19.19 35.95 -16.70
CA HIS A 218 -19.32 37.29 -17.28
C HIS A 218 -20.79 37.71 -17.29
N ASP A 219 -21.04 38.94 -16.86
CA ASP A 219 -22.37 39.55 -16.96
C ASP A 219 -22.67 39.97 -18.42
N SER A 220 -23.92 40.32 -18.70
CA SER A 220 -24.45 40.91 -19.94
C SER A 220 -23.62 42.06 -20.53
N LYS A 221 -22.91 42.82 -19.68
CA LYS A 221 -22.00 43.91 -20.08
C LYS A 221 -20.55 43.46 -20.30
N GLY A 222 -20.27 42.16 -20.24
CA GLY A 222 -18.93 41.58 -20.35
C GLY A 222 -18.06 41.77 -19.11
N ARG A 223 -18.61 42.17 -17.96
CA ARG A 223 -17.84 42.34 -16.74
C ARG A 223 -17.59 40.98 -16.08
N PRO A 224 -16.33 40.61 -15.79
CA PRO A 224 -16.02 39.34 -15.16
C PRO A 224 -16.37 39.34 -13.66
N TYR A 225 -16.85 38.22 -13.14
CA TYR A 225 -17.07 37.99 -11.72
C TYR A 225 -16.88 36.52 -11.34
N ILE A 226 -16.64 36.29 -10.06
CA ILE A 226 -16.51 34.95 -9.47
C ILE A 226 -17.55 34.81 -8.37
N ILE A 227 -18.24 33.66 -8.34
CA ILE A 227 -19.11 33.29 -7.23
C ILE A 227 -18.40 32.24 -6.39
N VAL A 228 -18.09 32.59 -5.15
CA VAL A 228 -17.62 31.64 -4.13
C VAL A 228 -18.80 31.26 -3.25
N LYS A 229 -19.26 30.00 -3.40
CA LYS A 229 -20.36 29.43 -2.62
C LYS A 229 -19.82 28.68 -1.41
N ASN A 230 -20.68 28.46 -0.41
CA ASN A 230 -20.37 27.68 0.79
C ASN A 230 -19.17 28.23 1.60
N CYS A 231 -19.09 29.55 1.78
CA CYS A 231 -18.15 30.12 2.75
C CYS A 231 -18.66 29.82 4.17
N LEU A 232 -17.95 28.99 4.94
CA LEU A 232 -18.40 28.54 6.26
C LEU A 232 -17.46 29.06 7.35
N ARG A 233 -18.02 29.66 8.41
CA ARG A 233 -17.31 29.93 9.67
C ARG A 233 -18.23 29.58 10.83
N LYS A 234 -17.86 28.56 11.62
CA LYS A 234 -18.73 27.99 12.67
C LYS A 234 -20.11 27.61 12.07
N SER A 235 -21.20 28.18 12.58
CA SER A 235 -22.57 28.02 12.06
C SER A 235 -22.93 28.99 10.94
N ALA A 236 -22.15 30.07 10.73
CA ALA A 236 -22.44 31.05 9.69
C ALA A 236 -22.18 30.46 8.29
N ARG A 237 -23.03 30.83 7.34
CA ARG A 237 -22.99 30.42 5.94
C ARG A 237 -23.08 31.67 5.08
N GLY A 238 -22.18 31.80 4.10
CA GLY A 238 -22.15 32.93 3.20
C GLY A 238 -21.88 32.53 1.75
N GLN A 239 -22.28 33.41 0.85
CA GLN A 239 -21.94 33.38 -0.56
C GLN A 239 -21.37 34.75 -0.92
N VAL A 240 -20.22 34.77 -1.58
CA VAL A 240 -19.51 36.00 -1.95
C VAL A 240 -19.41 36.07 -3.47
N ILE A 241 -19.76 37.22 -4.02
CA ILE A 241 -19.58 37.53 -5.44
C ILE A 241 -18.46 38.55 -5.53
N VAL A 242 -17.35 38.18 -6.15
CA VAL A 242 -16.20 39.06 -6.37
C VAL A 242 -16.24 39.54 -7.80
N TRP A 243 -16.39 40.84 -7.99
CA TRP A 243 -16.44 41.46 -9.31
C TRP A 243 -15.05 41.93 -9.74
N GLY A 244 -14.66 41.67 -10.98
CA GLY A 244 -13.47 42.25 -11.59
C GLY A 244 -13.64 43.75 -11.82
N ASN A 245 -12.53 44.50 -11.84
CA ASN A 245 -12.51 45.96 -12.05
C ASN A 245 -13.45 46.74 -11.10
N GLY A 246 -13.37 46.48 -9.80
CA GLY A 246 -14.17 47.15 -8.77
C GLY A 246 -13.54 48.43 -8.21
N SER A 247 -14.37 49.31 -7.64
CA SER A 247 -13.96 50.52 -6.92
C SER A 247 -13.73 50.32 -5.41
N GLY A 248 -13.75 49.06 -4.93
CA GLY A 248 -13.69 48.71 -3.51
C GLY A 248 -15.03 48.71 -2.77
N ASN A 249 -16.16 48.78 -3.47
CA ASN A 249 -17.49 48.76 -2.84
C ASN A 249 -17.83 47.35 -2.35
N ILE A 250 -18.17 47.22 -1.07
CA ILE A 250 -18.53 45.95 -0.42
C ILE A 250 -19.97 46.04 0.06
N THR A 251 -20.83 45.12 -0.37
CA THR A 251 -22.22 45.04 0.04
C THR A 251 -22.51 43.71 0.72
N ILE A 252 -23.03 43.74 1.95
CA ILE A 252 -23.35 42.57 2.77
C ILE A 252 -24.86 42.54 2.98
N ASN A 253 -25.54 41.54 2.42
CA ASN A 253 -27.01 41.39 2.50
C ASN A 253 -27.81 42.64 2.07
N GLY A 254 -27.27 43.42 1.13
CA GLY A 254 -27.88 44.68 0.67
C GLY A 254 -27.53 45.91 1.50
N HIS A 255 -26.78 45.75 2.59
CA HIS A 255 -26.22 46.84 3.38
C HIS A 255 -24.75 47.10 3.04
N ASP A 256 -24.24 48.28 3.38
CA ASP A 256 -22.82 48.61 3.26
C ASP A 256 -21.99 47.86 4.33
N ILE A 257 -20.67 48.03 4.33
CA ILE A 257 -19.73 47.43 5.30
C ILE A 257 -20.08 47.75 6.76
N THR A 258 -20.90 48.77 7.00
CA THR A 258 -21.48 49.11 8.31
C THR A 258 -22.39 48.02 8.89
N TYR A 259 -22.78 47.00 8.11
CA TYR A 259 -23.46 45.80 8.61
C TYR A 259 -22.71 45.17 9.79
N PHE A 260 -21.38 45.21 9.77
CA PHE A 260 -20.58 44.88 10.94
C PHE A 260 -20.39 46.12 11.81
N GLU A 261 -20.96 46.14 13.01
CA GLU A 261 -20.83 47.28 13.94
C GLU A 261 -19.39 47.41 14.46
N ASP A 262 -18.78 46.29 14.84
CA ASP A 262 -17.42 46.24 15.39
C ASP A 262 -16.33 46.38 14.32
N MET A 263 -15.32 47.19 14.61
CA MET A 263 -14.18 47.42 13.71
C MET A 263 -13.40 46.15 13.37
N HIS A 264 -13.24 45.24 14.34
CA HIS A 264 -12.51 43.98 14.14
C HIS A 264 -13.08 43.11 13.03
N HIS A 265 -14.40 43.16 12.82
CA HIS A 265 -15.06 42.41 11.75
C HIS A 265 -14.87 43.08 10.39
N ARG A 266 -14.74 44.41 10.34
CA ARG A 266 -14.45 45.15 9.11
C ARG A 266 -13.03 44.91 8.62
N GLU A 267 -12.06 44.81 9.53
CA GLU A 267 -10.66 44.49 9.21
C GLU A 267 -10.48 43.11 8.55
N GLN A 268 -11.38 42.16 8.80
CA GLN A 268 -11.31 40.83 8.18
C GLN A 268 -11.82 40.80 6.74
N VAL A 269 -12.52 41.86 6.32
CA VAL A 269 -13.16 41.97 5.00
C VAL A 269 -12.45 43.01 4.12
N SER A 270 -11.83 44.02 4.73
CA SER A 270 -10.96 45.01 4.08
C SER A 270 -9.60 44.44 3.71
#